data_AF-A0A0X1KWY7-F1
#
_entry.id   AF-A0A0X1KWY7-F1
#
_cell.length_a   1.000
_cell.length_b   1.000
_cell.length_c   1.000
_cell.angle_alpha   90.00
_cell.angle_beta   90.00
_cell.angle_gamma   90.00
#
_symmetry.space_group_name_H-M   'P 1'
#
loop_
_entity.id
_entity.type
_entity.pdbx_description
1 polymer ?
#
loop_
_entity_poly.entity_id
_entity_poly.type
_entity_poly.pdbx_seq_one_letter_code
_entity_poly.pdbx_strand_id
1 'polypeptide(L)'
;MPSVKMAIHVLVLNKIQTNWRTAAVKRRKNVVVETDGYLALIEHLSFNMDVFTQEGDTGTESVEDVITDMVASNIMSIFEQNPELHSSVRFQLLKEADSVVEDLGEVLAGVWYRPATNEQIAFLDEYIALVKNLFDSAVAKYD
;
A
#
# COMPACT_ATOMS: atom_id res chain seq x y z
N MET A 1 24.50 1.73 -17.22
CA MET A 1 23.26 2.30 -16.66
C MET A 1 22.84 1.42 -15.49
N PRO A 2 22.50 1.97 -14.30
CA PRO A 2 21.95 1.15 -13.22
C PRO A 2 20.66 0.49 -13.70
N SER A 3 20.41 -0.77 -13.33
CA SER A 3 19.15 -1.45 -13.65
C SER A 3 18.00 -0.84 -12.86
N VAL A 4 16.78 -0.91 -13.40
CA VAL A 4 15.55 -0.45 -12.72
C VAL A 4 15.42 -1.06 -11.32
N LYS A 5 15.81 -2.33 -11.15
CA LYS A 5 15.88 -3.01 -9.83
C LYS A 5 16.77 -2.29 -8.81
N MET A 6 17.90 -1.74 -9.24
CA MET A 6 18.81 -1.03 -8.35
C MET A 6 18.28 0.35 -7.96
N ALA A 7 17.55 1.02 -8.85
CA ALA A 7 16.89 2.29 -8.54
C ALA A 7 15.76 2.11 -7.51
N ILE A 8 14.94 1.05 -7.66
CA ILE A 8 13.86 0.73 -6.71
C ILE A 8 14.44 0.35 -5.34
N HIS A 9 15.48 -0.48 -5.30
CA HIS A 9 16.15 -0.85 -4.05
C HIS A 9 16.70 0.39 -3.31
N VAL A 10 17.27 1.36 -4.03
CA VAL A 10 17.74 2.62 -3.45
C VAL A 10 16.59 3.49 -2.93
N LEU A 11 15.44 3.50 -3.61
CA LEU A 11 14.24 4.21 -3.12
C LEU A 11 13.68 3.58 -1.85
N VAL A 12 13.59 2.24 -1.78
CA VAL A 12 13.17 1.51 -0.57
C VAL A 12 14.11 1.81 0.60
N LEU A 13 15.43 1.74 0.38
CA LEU A 13 16.42 2.09 1.39
C LEU A 13 16.34 3.57 1.80
N ASN A 14 16.12 4.48 0.86
CA ASN A 14 15.95 5.89 1.17
C ASN A 14 14.67 6.16 1.96
N LYS A 15 13.58 5.43 1.72
CA LYS A 15 12.35 5.54 2.51
C LYS A 15 12.55 5.07 3.94
N ILE A 16 13.23 3.93 4.13
CA ILE A 16 13.68 3.45 5.44
C ILE A 16 14.56 4.52 6.13
N GLN A 17 15.45 5.17 5.38
CA GLN A 17 16.34 6.23 5.89
C GLN A 17 15.64 7.57 6.14
N THR A 18 14.58 7.89 5.42
CA THR A 18 13.85 9.15 5.58
C THR A 18 12.85 9.04 6.73
N ASN A 19 12.22 7.86 6.90
CA ASN A 19 11.32 7.58 8.01
C ASN A 19 12.00 7.73 9.38
N TRP A 20 13.28 7.35 9.57
CA TRP A 20 13.95 7.58 10.87
C TRP A 20 14.19 9.07 11.19
N ARG A 21 14.30 9.93 10.16
CA ARG A 21 14.49 11.39 10.34
C ARG A 21 13.18 12.09 10.66
N THR A 22 12.08 11.64 10.07
CA THR A 22 10.74 12.22 10.26
C THR A 22 10.03 11.69 11.51
N ALA A 23 10.28 10.43 11.89
CA ALA A 23 9.72 9.79 13.11
C ALA A 23 10.14 10.47 14.42
N ALA A 24 11.20 11.29 14.42
CA ALA A 24 11.63 12.06 15.58
C ALA A 24 10.66 13.20 15.97
N VAL A 25 9.73 13.61 15.09
CA VAL A 25 8.94 14.84 15.29
C VAL A 25 7.46 14.62 15.67
N LYS A 26 6.88 13.42 15.54
CA LYS A 26 5.50 13.18 16.05
C LYS A 26 5.20 11.71 16.33
N ARG A 27 5.47 11.26 17.56
CA ARG A 27 5.08 9.91 18.03
C ARG A 27 3.56 9.75 18.11
N ARG A 28 2.90 9.41 17.00
CA ARG A 28 1.79 8.46 16.99
C ARG A 28 2.36 7.17 16.44
N LYS A 29 2.23 6.08 17.18
CA LYS A 29 2.69 4.76 16.74
C LYS A 29 1.80 4.32 15.58
N ASN A 30 2.35 4.24 14.39
CA ASN A 30 1.66 3.63 13.26
C ASN A 30 1.45 2.14 13.59
N VAL A 31 0.26 1.62 13.31
CA VAL A 31 -0.12 0.25 13.69
C VAL A 31 -0.16 -0.71 12.51
N VAL A 32 -0.09 -0.17 11.29
CA VAL A 32 -0.02 -0.87 10.00
C VAL A 32 1.21 -0.42 9.24
N VAL A 33 1.27 0.85 8.82
CA VAL A 33 2.43 1.38 8.09
C VAL A 33 3.62 1.43 9.05
N GLU A 34 4.84 1.18 8.56
CA GLU A 34 6.06 0.97 9.38
C GLU A 34 6.15 -0.35 10.17
N THR A 35 5.16 -1.24 10.10
CA THR A 35 5.33 -2.60 10.64
C THR A 35 6.21 -3.46 9.72
N ASP A 36 6.90 -4.45 10.29
CA ASP A 36 7.69 -5.41 9.50
C ASP A 36 6.85 -6.11 8.43
N GLY A 37 5.58 -6.41 8.75
CA GLY A 37 4.63 -6.98 7.81
C GLY A 37 4.37 -6.06 6.61
N TYR A 38 4.17 -4.77 6.85
CA TYR A 38 3.97 -3.80 5.77
C TYR A 38 5.23 -3.60 4.92
N LEU A 39 6.40 -3.51 5.56
CA LEU A 39 7.67 -3.40 4.84
C LEU A 39 7.95 -4.63 3.95
N ALA A 40 7.60 -5.83 4.42
CA ALA A 40 7.68 -7.05 3.63
C ALA A 40 6.73 -7.04 2.42
N LEU A 41 5.55 -6.42 2.52
CA LEU A 41 4.66 -6.25 1.37
C LEU A 41 5.26 -5.27 0.35
N ILE A 42 5.82 -4.13 0.77
CA ILE A 42 6.49 -3.21 -0.15
C ILE A 42 7.67 -3.88 -0.88
N GLU A 43 8.44 -4.70 -0.17
CA GLU A 43 9.49 -5.52 -0.76
C GLU A 43 8.92 -6.55 -1.76
N HIS A 44 7.84 -7.23 -1.40
CA HIS A 44 7.15 -8.17 -2.28
C HIS A 44 6.67 -7.51 -3.58
N LEU A 45 6.05 -6.33 -3.51
CA LEU A 45 5.66 -5.54 -4.68
C LEU A 45 6.89 -5.20 -5.53
N SER A 46 7.96 -4.73 -4.90
CA SER A 46 9.21 -4.35 -5.59
C SER A 46 9.85 -5.53 -6.34
N PHE A 47 9.72 -6.74 -5.81
CA PHE A 47 10.23 -7.96 -6.48
C PHE A 47 9.40 -8.39 -7.69
N ASN A 48 8.11 -8.04 -7.73
CA ASN A 48 7.16 -8.41 -8.78
C ASN A 48 6.83 -7.23 -9.73
N MET A 49 7.70 -6.22 -9.78
CA MET A 49 7.54 -5.03 -10.64
C MET A 49 7.51 -5.35 -12.13
N ASP A 50 8.00 -6.53 -12.53
CA ASP A 50 7.94 -7.01 -13.91
C ASP A 50 6.50 -7.15 -14.40
N VAL A 51 5.54 -7.54 -13.55
CA VAL A 51 4.09 -7.57 -13.86
C VAL A 51 3.61 -6.21 -14.38
N PHE A 52 4.12 -5.13 -13.79
CA PHE A 52 3.73 -3.76 -14.14
C PHE A 52 4.43 -3.21 -15.39
N THR A 53 5.39 -3.94 -15.95
CA THR A 53 6.06 -3.56 -17.21
C THR A 53 5.51 -4.27 -18.43
N GLN A 54 4.63 -5.26 -18.24
CA GLN A 54 4.02 -6.01 -19.31
C GLN A 54 2.88 -5.23 -19.97
N GLU A 55 2.83 -5.29 -21.29
CA GLU A 55 1.67 -4.84 -22.07
C GLU A 55 0.64 -5.96 -22.15
N GLY A 56 -0.65 -5.61 -22.19
CA GLY A 56 -1.73 -6.59 -22.17
C GLY A 56 -3.08 -5.98 -22.49
N ASP A 57 -4.14 -6.76 -22.23
CA ASP A 57 -5.51 -6.27 -22.32
C ASP A 57 -5.79 -5.30 -21.17
N THR A 58 -6.13 -4.05 -21.52
CA THR A 58 -6.31 -2.94 -20.58
C THR A 58 -7.75 -2.48 -20.55
N GLY A 59 -8.25 -2.21 -19.35
CA GLY A 59 -9.50 -1.47 -19.15
C GLY A 59 -9.32 0.03 -19.38
N THR A 60 -10.26 0.83 -18.85
CA THR A 60 -10.19 2.30 -18.87
C THR A 60 -9.58 2.90 -17.60
N GLU A 61 -9.53 2.12 -16.51
CA GLU A 61 -9.07 2.57 -15.20
C GLU A 61 -7.55 2.52 -15.14
N SER A 62 -6.96 3.55 -14.53
CA SER A 62 -5.52 3.58 -14.29
C SER A 62 -5.13 2.70 -13.10
N VAL A 63 -3.83 2.39 -12.98
CA VAL A 63 -3.29 1.70 -11.80
C VAL A 63 -3.62 2.47 -10.51
N GLU A 64 -3.59 3.80 -10.55
CA GLU A 64 -4.02 4.67 -9.45
C GLU A 64 -5.48 4.45 -9.05
N ASP A 65 -6.39 4.48 -10.04
CA ASP A 65 -7.83 4.32 -9.80
C ASP A 65 -8.11 2.96 -9.15
N VAL A 66 -7.57 1.89 -9.73
CA VAL A 66 -7.72 0.52 -9.23
C VAL A 66 -7.23 0.39 -7.79
N ILE A 67 -6.02 0.88 -7.48
CA ILE A 67 -5.45 0.79 -6.12
C ILE A 67 -6.26 1.59 -5.13
N THR A 68 -6.63 2.83 -5.49
CA THR A 68 -7.39 3.72 -4.61
C THR A 68 -8.73 3.10 -4.25
N ASP A 69 -9.44 2.55 -5.24
CA ASP A 69 -10.74 1.92 -5.05
C ASP A 69 -10.65 0.64 -4.21
N MET A 70 -9.64 -0.21 -4.46
CA MET A 70 -9.42 -1.42 -3.67
C MET A 70 -9.09 -1.11 -2.20
N VAL A 71 -8.19 -0.14 -1.96
CA VAL A 71 -7.83 0.26 -0.59
C VAL A 71 -9.03 0.87 0.14
N ALA A 72 -9.76 1.78 -0.52
CA ALA A 72 -10.95 2.40 0.05
C ALA A 72 -12.03 1.35 0.40
N SER A 73 -12.30 0.43 -0.54
CA SER A 73 -13.27 -0.65 -0.34
C SER A 73 -12.89 -1.55 0.84
N ASN A 74 -11.61 -1.91 0.95
CA ASN A 74 -11.13 -2.74 2.06
C ASN A 74 -11.28 -2.04 3.42
N ILE A 75 -10.95 -0.75 3.51
CA ILE A 75 -11.13 0.02 4.74
C ILE A 75 -12.59 0.15 5.14
N MET A 76 -13.49 0.40 4.18
CA MET A 76 -14.93 0.43 4.46
C MET A 76 -15.43 -0.94 4.93
N SER A 77 -14.98 -2.02 4.31
CA SER A 77 -15.31 -3.39 4.73
C SER A 77 -14.87 -3.66 6.17
N ILE A 78 -13.66 -3.26 6.55
CA ILE A 78 -13.16 -3.36 7.93
C ILE A 78 -14.07 -2.60 8.90
N PHE A 79 -14.50 -1.41 8.52
CA PHE A 79 -15.36 -0.54 9.33
C PHE A 79 -16.77 -1.08 9.53
N GLU A 80 -17.31 -1.75 8.52
CA GLU A 80 -18.59 -2.46 8.57
C GLU A 80 -18.50 -3.73 9.43
N GLN A 81 -17.39 -4.46 9.34
CA GLN A 81 -17.13 -5.66 10.14
C GLN A 81 -16.94 -5.35 11.63
N ASN A 82 -16.50 -4.13 11.96
CA ASN A 82 -16.17 -3.71 13.32
C ASN A 82 -16.97 -2.46 13.73
N PRO A 83 -18.31 -2.55 13.90
CA PRO A 83 -19.17 -1.39 14.16
C PRO A 83 -18.82 -0.65 15.46
N GLU A 84 -18.34 -1.37 16.47
CA GLU A 84 -17.98 -0.83 17.79
C GLU A 84 -16.65 -0.05 17.80
N LEU A 85 -15.90 -0.07 16.70
CA LEU A 85 -14.60 0.59 16.64
C LEU A 85 -14.74 2.11 16.83
N HIS A 86 -14.04 2.65 17.82
CA HIS A 86 -14.12 4.06 18.17
C HIS A 86 -13.66 4.98 17.02
N SER A 87 -14.31 6.12 16.86
CA SER A 87 -14.05 7.07 15.77
C SER A 87 -12.60 7.54 15.68
N SER A 88 -11.90 7.66 16.81
CA SER A 88 -10.48 8.02 16.83
C SER A 88 -9.59 6.96 16.18
N VAL A 89 -9.95 5.68 16.33
CA VAL A 89 -9.22 4.56 15.72
C VAL A 89 -9.55 4.50 14.23
N ARG A 90 -10.83 4.65 13.85
CA ARG A 90 -11.25 4.76 12.44
C ARG A 90 -10.48 5.86 11.70
N PHE A 91 -10.36 7.04 12.31
CA PHE A 91 -9.61 8.15 11.73
C PHE A 91 -8.10 7.87 11.62
N GLN A 92 -7.54 7.10 12.55
CA GLN A 92 -6.15 6.67 12.44
C GLN A 92 -5.98 5.69 11.26
N LEU A 93 -6.85 4.69 11.14
CA LEU A 93 -6.77 3.71 10.05
C LEU A 93 -6.98 4.34 8.67
N LEU A 94 -7.86 5.35 8.54
CA LEU A 94 -8.00 6.13 7.31
C LEU A 94 -6.67 6.80 6.90
N LYS A 95 -5.95 7.42 7.86
CA LYS A 95 -4.65 8.04 7.56
C LYS A 95 -3.59 7.03 7.15
N GLU A 96 -3.60 5.86 7.77
CA GLU A 96 -2.67 4.80 7.40
C GLU A 96 -3.03 4.23 6.03
N ALA A 97 -4.31 4.17 5.65
CA ALA A 97 -4.74 3.81 4.30
C ALA A 97 -4.32 4.84 3.25
N ASP A 98 -4.45 6.14 3.54
CA ASP A 98 -3.92 7.20 2.67
C ASP A 98 -2.41 7.03 2.47
N SER A 99 -1.69 6.71 3.55
CA SER A 99 -0.24 6.46 3.49
C SER A 99 0.10 5.22 2.65
N VAL A 100 -0.75 4.18 2.66
CA VAL A 100 -0.58 3.03 1.77
C VAL A 100 -0.66 3.45 0.30
N VAL A 101 -1.66 4.25 -0.07
CA VAL A 101 -1.82 4.71 -1.47
C VAL A 101 -0.63 5.58 -1.88
N GLU A 102 -0.18 6.50 -1.02
CA GLU A 102 1.02 7.32 -1.26
C GLU A 102 2.26 6.45 -1.49
N ASP A 103 2.48 5.45 -0.64
CA ASP A 103 3.62 4.54 -0.74
C ASP A 103 3.60 3.70 -2.03
N LEU A 104 2.43 3.20 -2.41
CA LEU A 104 2.27 2.45 -3.66
C LEU A 104 2.47 3.35 -4.88
N GLY A 105 1.99 4.60 -4.82
CA GLY A 105 2.20 5.61 -5.85
C GLY A 105 3.69 5.90 -6.08
N GLU A 106 4.49 5.96 -5.01
CA GLU A 106 5.94 6.14 -5.12
C GLU A 106 6.63 4.92 -5.78
N VAL A 107 6.28 3.70 -5.37
CA VAL A 107 6.87 2.47 -5.93
C VAL A 107 6.48 2.30 -7.40
N LEU A 108 5.24 2.62 -7.75
CA LEU A 108 4.66 2.45 -9.08
C LEU A 108 4.69 3.72 -9.93
N ALA A 109 5.46 4.75 -9.54
CA ALA A 109 5.41 6.08 -10.17
C ALA A 109 5.59 6.06 -11.71
N GLY A 110 6.35 5.10 -12.26
CA GLY A 110 6.55 4.96 -13.71
C GLY A 110 5.32 4.46 -14.50
N VAL A 111 4.34 3.89 -13.82
CA VAL A 111 3.15 3.24 -14.40
C VAL A 111 1.84 3.69 -13.75
N TRP A 112 1.89 4.48 -12.67
CA TRP A 112 0.75 4.89 -11.85
C TRP A 112 -0.47 5.37 -12.65
N TYR A 113 -0.24 6.23 -13.64
CA TYR A 113 -1.30 6.81 -14.46
C TYR A 113 -1.60 6.02 -15.75
N ARG A 114 -1.02 4.84 -15.93
CA ARG A 114 -1.29 4.00 -17.11
C ARG A 114 -2.54 3.15 -16.87
N PRO A 115 -3.30 2.82 -17.93
CA PRO A 115 -4.37 1.83 -17.82
C PRO A 115 -3.85 0.52 -17.25
N ALA A 116 -4.53 -0.03 -16.25
CA ALA A 116 -4.17 -1.30 -15.65
C ALA A 116 -4.56 -2.46 -16.59
N THR A 117 -3.68 -3.45 -16.70
CA THR A 117 -4.01 -4.70 -17.38
C THR A 117 -4.76 -5.66 -16.46
N ASN A 118 -5.48 -6.63 -17.03
CA ASN A 118 -6.15 -7.67 -16.23
C ASN A 118 -5.18 -8.44 -15.30
N GLU A 119 -3.95 -8.69 -15.73
CA GLU A 119 -2.92 -9.35 -14.92
C GLU A 119 -2.46 -8.47 -13.76
N GLN A 120 -2.26 -7.17 -14.00
CA GLN A 120 -1.94 -6.20 -12.95
C GLN A 120 -3.08 -6.08 -11.93
N ILE A 121 -4.33 -6.04 -12.38
CA ILE A 121 -5.50 -6.00 -11.50
C ILE A 121 -5.57 -7.26 -10.63
N ALA A 122 -5.35 -8.45 -11.21
CA ALA A 122 -5.35 -9.69 -10.44
C ALA A 122 -4.23 -9.72 -9.38
N PHE A 123 -3.03 -9.27 -9.74
CA PHE A 123 -1.94 -9.12 -8.78
C PHE A 123 -2.28 -8.12 -7.66
N LEU A 124 -2.87 -6.98 -8.02
CA LEU A 124 -3.27 -5.95 -7.06
C LEU A 124 -4.36 -6.45 -6.11
N ASP A 125 -5.32 -7.24 -6.58
CA ASP A 125 -6.36 -7.83 -5.74
C ASP A 125 -5.75 -8.70 -4.62
N GLU A 126 -4.84 -9.61 -4.99
CA GLU A 126 -4.12 -10.45 -4.03
C GLU A 126 -3.25 -9.62 -3.08
N TYR A 127 -2.52 -8.65 -3.63
CA TYR A 127 -1.63 -7.79 -2.85
C TYR A 127 -2.40 -6.95 -1.83
N ILE A 128 -3.49 -6.30 -2.24
CA ILE A 128 -4.30 -5.42 -1.39
C ILE A 128 -5.11 -6.23 -0.37
N ALA A 129 -5.44 -7.50 -0.65
CA ALA A 129 -5.95 -8.42 0.36
C ALA A 129 -4.92 -8.71 1.47
N LEU A 130 -3.63 -8.85 1.14
CA LEU A 130 -2.57 -8.98 2.15
C LEU A 130 -2.42 -7.70 2.99
N VAL A 131 -2.54 -6.52 2.37
CA VAL A 131 -2.58 -5.26 3.10
C VAL A 131 -3.76 -5.22 4.07
N LYS A 132 -4.97 -5.62 3.62
CA LYS A 132 -6.15 -5.70 4.49
C LYS A 132 -5.89 -6.56 5.74
N ASN A 133 -5.21 -7.69 5.59
CA ASN A 133 -4.88 -8.56 6.73
C ASN A 133 -4.04 -7.84 7.80
N LEU A 134 -3.18 -6.89 7.41
CA LEU A 134 -2.44 -6.06 8.37
C LEU A 134 -3.36 -5.11 9.14
N PHE A 135 -4.34 -4.51 8.46
CA PHE A 135 -5.36 -3.69 9.09
C PHE A 135 -6.27 -4.51 10.02
N ASP A 136 -6.74 -5.68 9.58
CA ASP A 136 -7.54 -6.60 10.40
C ASP A 136 -6.78 -6.96 11.69
N SER A 137 -5.49 -7.29 11.56
CA SER A 137 -4.61 -7.59 12.70
C SER A 137 -4.38 -6.39 13.62
N ALA A 138 -4.42 -5.16 13.09
CA ALA A 138 -4.34 -3.95 13.89
C ALA A 138 -5.64 -3.69 14.64
N VAL A 139 -6.80 -3.93 14.01
CA VAL A 139 -8.12 -3.79 14.63
C VAL A 139 -8.33 -4.79 15.77
N ALA A 140 -7.91 -6.05 15.60
CA ALA A 140 -8.03 -7.09 16.63
C ALA A 140 -7.27 -6.78 17.94
N LYS A 141 -6.44 -5.72 17.98
CA LYS A 141 -5.79 -5.24 19.21
C LYS A 141 -6.68 -4.30 20.04
N TYR A 142 -7.82 -3.90 19.49
CA TYR A 142 -8.80 -3.01 20.11
C TYR A 142 -10.08 -3.72 20.56
N ASP A 143 -10.20 -5.03 20.27
CA ASP A 143 -11.17 -5.95 20.88
C ASP A 143 -10.83 -6.24 22.35
#